data_AF-A0A537YTP0-F1
#
_entry.id   AF-A0A537YTP0-F1
#
_cell.length_a   1.000
_cell.length_b   1.000
_cell.length_c   1.000
_cell.angle_alpha   90.00
_cell.angle_beta   90.00
_cell.angle_gamma   90.00
#
_symmetry.space_group_name_H-M   'P 1'
#
loop_
_entity.id
_entity.type
_entity.pdbx_description
1 polymer ?
#
loop_
_entity_poly.entity_id
_entity_poly.type
_entity_poly.pdbx_seq_one_letter_code
_entity_poly.pdbx_strand_id
1 'polypeptide(L)' 'MKSEPELAELIATVEGVEVTMAEKGFGTRVQLRAGEESGLGEADLEAVLDHLAEPQRRPFV' A
#
# COMPACT_ATOMS: atom_id res chain seq x y z
N MET A 1 -10.41 0.44 11.16
CA MET A 1 -9.05 1.02 11.29
C MET A 1 -8.08 -0.09 10.93
N LYS A 2 -7.27 0.06 9.88
CA LYS A 2 -6.06 -0.77 9.76
C LYS A 2 -4.92 -0.03 10.45
N SER A 3 -4.21 -0.73 11.32
CA SER A 3 -3.07 -0.17 12.05
C SER A 3 -1.85 -0.13 11.13
N GLU A 4 -0.94 0.85 11.30
CA GLU A 4 0.32 0.96 10.53
C GLU A 4 1.04 -0.37 10.21
N PRO A 5 1.12 -1.37 11.12
CA PRO A 5 1.71 -2.67 10.80
C PRO A 5 1.00 -3.45 9.67
N GLU A 6 -0.33 -3.39 9.58
CA GLU A 6 -1.07 -4.14 8.56
C GLU A 6 -0.88 -3.55 7.16
N LEU A 7 -0.62 -2.25 7.06
CA LEU A 7 -0.31 -1.59 5.80
C LEU A 7 1.11 -1.98 5.35
N ALA A 8 2.09 -1.91 6.25
CA ALA A 8 3.46 -2.32 5.98
C ALA A 8 3.57 -3.80 5.52
N GLU A 9 2.79 -4.71 6.13
CA GLU A 9 2.74 -6.12 5.71
C GLU A 9 2.13 -6.32 4.32
N LEU A 10 1.12 -5.52 3.95
CA LEU A 10 0.48 -5.56 2.63
C LEU A 10 1.38 -5.02 1.50
N ILE A 11 2.41 -4.27 1.86
CA ILE A 11 3.31 -3.60 0.93
C ILE A 11 4.65 -4.31 0.86
N ALA A 12 5.09 -4.96 1.95
CA ALA A 12 6.26 -5.84 1.94
C ALA A 12 6.14 -6.98 0.92
N THR A 13 4.92 -7.29 0.46
CA THR A 13 4.66 -8.23 -0.64
C THR A 13 4.93 -7.67 -2.03
N VAL A 14 5.14 -6.35 -2.18
CA VAL A 14 5.44 -5.69 -3.47
C VAL A 14 6.89 -5.21 -3.44
N GLU A 15 7.76 -6.04 -4.01
CA GLU A 15 9.19 -5.74 -4.13
C GLU A 15 9.40 -4.49 -5.00
N GLY A 16 10.15 -3.50 -4.48
CA GLY A 16 10.48 -2.27 -5.21
C GLY A 16 9.53 -1.09 -5.01
N VAL A 17 8.54 -1.17 -4.11
CA VAL A 17 7.65 -0.04 -3.75
C VAL A 17 7.87 0.37 -2.30
N GLU A 18 8.19 1.65 -2.10
CA GLU A 18 8.20 2.31 -0.80
C GLU A 18 6.86 2.98 -0.55
N VAL A 19 6.35 2.92 0.68
CA VAL A 19 5.08 3.55 1.04
C VAL A 19 5.20 4.34 2.31
N THR A 20 4.72 5.57 2.22
CA THR A 20 4.71 6.51 3.33
C THR A 20 3.27 6.84 3.68
N MET A 21 2.89 6.68 4.96
CA MET A 21 1.62 7.19 5.44
C MET A 21 1.68 8.71 5.50
N ALA A 22 0.74 9.37 4.82
CA ALA A 22 0.68 10.82 4.77
C ALA A 22 -0.29 11.40 5.81
N GLU A 23 -1.39 10.70 6.13
CA GLU A 23 -2.37 11.19 7.12
C GLU A 23 -3.36 10.10 7.57
N LYS A 24 -3.77 10.16 8.84
CA LYS A 24 -4.78 9.27 9.45
C LYS A 24 -6.00 10.11 9.83
N GLY A 25 -7.13 9.89 9.13
CA GLY A 25 -8.36 10.68 9.29
C GLY A 25 -9.60 9.88 8.88
N PHE A 26 -10.52 10.47 8.11
CA PHE A 26 -11.63 9.74 7.48
C PHE A 26 -11.07 8.91 6.30
N GLY A 27 -10.45 7.78 6.63
CA GLY A 27 -9.62 6.98 5.72
C GLY A 27 -8.12 7.07 6.05
N THR A 28 -7.32 6.27 5.34
CA THR A 28 -5.85 6.28 5.44
C THR A 28 -5.31 6.86 4.15
N ARG A 29 -4.61 8.00 4.22
CA ARG A 29 -3.89 8.53 3.06
C ARG A 29 -2.50 7.92 3.01
N VAL A 30 -2.20 7.28 1.88
CA VAL A 30 -0.91 6.66 1.60
C VAL A 30 -0.29 7.30 0.36
N GLN A 31 1.03 7.39 0.37
CA GLN A 31 1.82 7.77 -0.79
C GLN A 31 2.69 6.57 -1.17
N LEU A 32 2.58 6.11 -2.41
CA LEU A 32 3.47 5.09 -2.97
C LEU A 32 4.61 5.76 -3.74
N ARG A 33 5.79 5.16 -3.70
CA ARG A 33 6.94 5.52 -4.53
C ARG A 33 7.60 4.26 -5.05
N ALA A 34 7.76 4.17 -6.37
CA ALA A 34 8.62 3.16 -6.97
C ALA A 34 10.09 3.49 -6.69
N GLY A 35 10.87 2.48 -6.30
CA GLY A 35 12.32 2.60 -6.24
C GLY A 35 12.91 2.78 -7.64
N GLU A 36 14.02 3.53 -7.76
CA GLU A 36 14.61 3.87 -9.07
C GLU A 36 15.02 2.64 -9.91
N GLU A 37 15.37 1.54 -9.24
CA GLU A 37 15.78 0.28 -9.88
C GLU A 37 14.63 -0.73 -10.03
N SER A 38 13.41 -0.39 -9.61
CA SER A 38 12.28 -1.32 -9.60
C SER A 38 11.71 -1.61 -10.99
N GLY A 39 11.94 -0.72 -11.96
CA GLY A 39 11.33 -0.80 -13.29
C GLY A 39 9.81 -0.56 -13.30
N LEU A 40 9.22 -0.18 -12.17
CA LEU A 40 7.78 0.06 -12.03
C LEU A 40 7.40 1.41 -12.62
N GLY A 41 6.36 1.40 -13.43
CA GLY A 41 5.73 2.60 -13.98
C GLY A 41 4.54 3.06 -13.16
N GLU A 42 3.93 4.15 -13.60
CA GLU A 42 2.73 4.73 -12.97
C GLU A 42 1.55 3.74 -12.95
N ALA A 43 1.33 3.00 -14.04
CA ALA A 43 0.27 2.01 -14.13
C ALA A 43 0.44 0.85 -13.12
N ASP A 44 1.68 0.47 -12.80
CA ASP A 44 1.96 -0.57 -11.81
C ASP A 44 1.63 -0.05 -10.40
N LEU A 45 1.95 1.21 -10.11
CA LEU A 45 1.61 1.86 -8.84
C LEU A 45 0.10 2.01 -8.66
N GLU A 46 -0.64 2.35 -9.72
CA GLU A 46 -2.11 2.38 -9.70
C GLU A 46 -2.69 1.00 -9.39
N ALA A 47 -2.19 -0.07 -10.02
CA ALA A 47 -2.64 -1.43 -9.74
C ALA A 47 -2.39 -1.86 -8.28
N VAL A 48 -1.29 -1.39 -7.68
CA VAL A 48 -1.01 -1.62 -6.25
C VAL A 48 -2.03 -0.88 -5.38
N LEU A 49 -2.37 0.37 -5.70
CA LEU A 49 -3.42 1.12 -4.98
C LEU A 49 -4.78 0.43 -5.07
N ASP A 50 -5.15 -0.05 -6.25
CA ASP A 50 -6.40 -0.77 -6.47
C ASP A 50 -6.46 -2.05 -5.62
N HIS A 51 -5.37 -2.83 -5.59
CA HIS A 51 -5.30 -4.03 -4.76
C HIS A 51 -5.39 -3.71 -3.25
N LEU A 52 -4.76 -2.62 -2.80
CA LEU A 52 -4.87 -2.16 -1.42
C LEU A 52 -6.28 -1.71 -1.05
N ALA A 53 -7.05 -1.20 -2.01
CA ALA A 53 -8.44 -0.78 -1.84
C ALA A 53 -9.42 -1.97 -1.80
N GLU A 54 -9.01 -3.15 -2.26
CA GLU A 54 -9.88 -4.33 -2.24
C GLU A 54 -10.25 -4.75 -0.81
N PRO A 55 -11.54 -5.09 -0.55
CA PRO A 55 -11.98 -5.58 0.75
C PRO A 55 -11.27 -6.89 1.13
N GLN A 56 -10.27 -6.78 1.99
CA GLN A 56 -9.56 -7.93 2.52
C GLN A 56 -10.43 -8.64 3.55
N ARG A 57 -10.98 -9.81 3.20
CA ARG A 57 -11.68 -10.72 4.14
C ARG A 57 -10.66 -11.39 5.06
N ARG A 58 -10.07 -10.64 5.98
CA ARG A 58 -9.24 -11.21 7.04
C ARG A 58 -10.13 -11.58 8.23
N PRO A 59 -10.01 -12.80 8.78
CA PRO A 59 -10.70 -13.13 10.03
C PRO A 59 -10.23 -12.15 11.12
N PHE A 60 -11.18 -11.64 11.90
CA PHE A 60 -10.87 -10.89 13.13
C PHE A 60 -10.25 -11.90 14.11
N VAL A 61 -8.92 -11.98 14.15
CA VAL A 61 -8.18 -12.73 15.17
C VAL A 61 -7.83 -11.82 16.34
#